data_AF-A0A2H5F0T9-F1
#
_entry.id   AF-A0A2H5F0T9-F1
#
_cell.length_a   1.000
_cell.length_b   1.000
_cell.length_c   1.000
_cell.angle_alpha   90.00
_cell.angle_beta   90.00
_cell.angle_gamma   90.00
#
_symmetry.space_group_name_H-M   'P 1'
#
loop_
_entity.id
_entity.type
_entity.pdbx_description
1 polymer ?
#
loop_
_entity_poly.entity_id
_entity_poly.type
_entity_poly.pdbx_seq_one_letter_code
_entity_poly.pdbx_strand_id
1 'polypeptide(L)'
;MKKGGFRREDYPDAAWHTFAQRLPQEFFPKMVGSDQASIYFKAPPDHLVTTNDGGVDWSGNPIVPNDTESLFQSIKTARNNLFHGDKKHDNHRDTQLMEAALFVLNEAYKDAERTEGFEAFLGAMEFGL
;
A
#
# COMPACT_ATOMS: atom_id res chain seq x y z
N MET A 1 19.82 -7.68 -24.56
CA MET A 1 19.75 -6.77 -23.38
C MET A 1 18.80 -5.61 -23.69
N LYS A 2 17.62 -5.58 -23.06
CA LYS A 2 16.72 -4.42 -23.16
C LYS A 2 17.30 -3.27 -22.31
N LYS A 3 17.86 -2.27 -22.98
CA LYS A 3 18.35 -1.00 -22.40
C LYS A 3 17.16 -0.09 -22.01
N GLY A 4 16.42 -0.45 -20.98
CA GLY A 4 15.21 0.29 -20.57
C GLY A 4 15.22 0.88 -19.15
N GLY A 5 16.26 0.62 -18.35
CA GLY A 5 16.20 0.85 -16.90
C GLY A 5 16.81 2.17 -16.37
N PHE A 6 17.37 3.03 -17.22
CA PHE A 6 18.24 4.13 -16.77
C PHE A 6 17.71 5.56 -16.94
N ARG A 7 16.39 5.76 -17.07
CA ARG A 7 15.81 7.11 -17.05
C ARG A 7 14.43 7.11 -16.44
N ARG A 8 14.33 7.25 -15.11
CA ARG A 8 13.11 7.66 -14.41
C ARG A 8 13.49 8.40 -13.13
N GLU A 9 13.95 9.65 -13.26
CA GLU A 9 14.30 10.51 -12.11
C GLU A 9 13.08 11.24 -11.52
N ASP A 10 11.97 11.35 -12.26
CA ASP A 10 10.73 11.92 -11.76
C ASP A 10 9.60 10.88 -11.85
N TYR A 11 9.39 10.14 -10.75
CA TYR A 11 8.11 9.47 -10.55
C TYR A 11 7.22 10.39 -9.72
N PRO A 12 5.98 10.65 -10.15
CA PRO A 12 4.91 10.99 -9.21
C PRO A 12 4.56 9.71 -8.43
N ASP A 13 5.51 9.16 -7.65
CA ASP A 13 5.17 8.15 -6.66
C ASP A 13 4.48 8.91 -5.53
N ALA A 14 3.24 8.55 -5.26
CA ALA A 14 2.52 9.17 -4.16
C ALA A 14 3.38 9.01 -2.90
N ALA A 15 3.54 10.10 -2.14
CA ALA A 15 4.41 10.12 -0.98
C ALA A 15 3.76 9.40 0.21
N TRP A 16 3.48 8.10 0.04
CA TRP A 16 2.78 7.23 1.00
C TRP A 16 3.40 7.25 2.39
N HIS A 17 4.73 7.34 2.47
CA HIS A 17 5.46 7.49 3.73
C HIS A 17 5.11 8.81 4.44
N THR A 18 5.13 9.94 3.73
CA THR A 18 4.72 11.24 4.31
C THR A 18 3.24 11.27 4.67
N PHE A 19 2.39 10.62 3.87
CA PHE A 19 0.96 10.54 4.16
C PHE A 19 0.70 9.69 5.41
N ALA A 20 1.36 8.54 5.54
CA ALA A 20 1.30 7.69 6.73
C ALA A 20 1.68 8.44 8.01
N GLN A 21 2.72 9.29 7.94
CA GLN A 21 3.17 10.12 9.06
C GLN A 21 2.18 11.24 9.45
N ARG A 22 1.28 11.64 8.55
CA ARG A 22 0.27 12.66 8.82
C ARG A 22 -1.00 12.10 9.45
N LEU A 23 -1.19 10.78 9.42
CA LEU A 23 -2.35 10.16 10.04
C LEU A 23 -2.22 10.18 11.57
N PRO A 24 -3.36 10.24 12.30
CA PRO A 24 -3.35 10.18 13.75
C PRO A 24 -2.65 8.92 14.28
N GLN A 25 -2.01 9.03 15.45
CA GLN A 25 -1.24 7.93 16.03
C GLN A 25 -2.10 6.68 16.29
N GLU A 26 -3.39 6.87 16.57
CA GLU A 26 -4.38 5.82 16.80
C GLU A 26 -4.83 5.09 15.52
N PHE A 27 -4.47 5.59 14.33
CA PHE A 27 -4.89 5.01 13.05
C PHE A 27 -4.46 3.55 12.91
N PHE A 28 -3.18 3.24 13.14
CA PHE A 28 -2.68 1.87 12.99
C PHE A 28 -3.32 0.90 14.02
N PRO A 29 -3.36 1.21 15.33
CA PRO A 29 -4.09 0.40 16.30
C PRO A 29 -5.56 0.14 15.91
N LYS A 30 -6.26 1.14 15.37
CA LYS A 30 -7.63 1.01 14.86
C LYS A 30 -7.72 0.00 13.71
N MET A 31 -6.75 0.00 12.78
CA MET A 31 -6.68 -0.97 11.68
C MET A 31 -6.37 -2.39 12.19
N VAL A 32 -5.45 -2.53 13.15
CA VAL A 32 -5.15 -3.83 13.78
C VAL A 32 -6.38 -4.44 14.45
N GLY A 33 -7.21 -3.61 15.08
CA GLY A 33 -8.46 -4.04 15.74
C GLY A 33 -9.65 -4.24 14.80
N SER A 34 -9.52 -3.97 13.49
CA SER A 34 -10.62 -4.08 12.53
C SER A 34 -10.67 -5.44 11.85
N ASP A 35 -11.83 -6.09 11.89
CA ASP A 35 -12.07 -7.35 11.17
C ASP A 35 -11.89 -7.19 9.66
N GLN A 36 -12.29 -6.04 9.11
CA GLN A 36 -12.20 -5.71 7.69
C GLN A 36 -10.74 -5.58 7.20
N ALA A 37 -9.80 -5.19 8.08
CA ALA A 37 -8.38 -5.10 7.73
C ALA A 37 -7.59 -6.36 8.13
N SER A 38 -8.23 -7.32 8.82
CA SER A 38 -7.55 -8.42 9.51
C SER A 38 -6.69 -9.31 8.60
N ILE A 39 -7.02 -9.40 7.31
CA ILE A 39 -6.27 -10.20 6.34
C ILE A 39 -4.81 -9.74 6.20
N TYR A 40 -4.53 -8.43 6.33
CA TYR A 40 -3.17 -7.90 6.26
C TYR A 40 -2.30 -8.32 7.44
N PHE A 41 -2.89 -8.71 8.56
CA PHE A 41 -2.17 -9.13 9.76
C PHE A 41 -2.12 -10.67 9.89
N LYS A 42 -3.11 -11.37 9.32
CA LYS A 42 -3.20 -12.84 9.37
C LYS A 42 -2.51 -13.52 8.19
N ALA A 43 -2.63 -12.95 7.00
CA ALA A 43 -2.09 -13.50 5.76
C ALA A 43 -1.67 -12.36 4.80
N PRO A 44 -0.62 -11.59 5.16
CA PRO A 44 -0.14 -10.50 4.32
C PRO A 44 0.30 -11.01 2.94
N PRO A 45 0.32 -10.12 1.92
CA PRO A 45 0.81 -10.46 0.60
C PRO A 45 2.32 -10.79 0.66
N ASP A 46 2.71 -11.77 -0.15
CA ASP A 46 4.13 -12.04 -0.40
C ASP A 46 4.71 -11.02 -1.39
N HIS A 47 6.03 -10.94 -1.52
CA HIS A 47 6.73 -10.07 -2.45
C HIS A 47 7.75 -10.85 -3.28
N LEU A 48 8.04 -10.35 -4.48
CA LEU A 48 9.08 -10.93 -5.33
C LEU A 48 10.46 -10.46 -4.87
N VAL A 49 11.41 -11.40 -4.82
CA VAL A 49 12.82 -11.18 -4.54
C VAL A 49 13.66 -11.66 -5.73
N THR A 50 14.81 -11.03 -5.94
CA THR A 50 15.76 -11.46 -6.99
C THR A 50 16.54 -12.68 -6.54
N THR A 51 16.68 -13.66 -7.43
CA THR A 51 17.47 -14.88 -7.19
C THR A 51 18.92 -14.71 -7.65
N ASN A 52 19.84 -15.54 -7.13
CA ASN A 52 21.27 -15.45 -7.43
C ASN A 52 21.62 -15.66 -8.91
N ASP A 53 20.76 -16.31 -9.68
CA ASP A 53 20.86 -16.53 -11.12
C ASP A 53 20.22 -15.39 -11.95
N GLY A 54 19.79 -14.30 -11.31
CA GLY A 54 19.19 -13.13 -11.97
C GLY A 54 17.72 -13.30 -12.33
N GLY A 55 17.07 -14.34 -11.83
CA GLY A 55 15.62 -14.51 -11.88
C GLY A 55 14.88 -13.75 -10.78
N VAL A 56 13.58 -14.01 -10.68
CA VAL A 56 12.71 -13.54 -9.59
C VAL A 56 11.91 -14.71 -9.05
N ASP A 57 11.76 -14.76 -7.73
CA ASP A 57 10.93 -15.75 -7.04
C ASP A 57 10.14 -15.08 -5.91
N TRP A 58 9.09 -15.71 -5.44
CA TRP A 58 8.37 -15.27 -4.24
C TRP A 58 9.26 -15.43 -3.01
N SER A 59 9.24 -14.45 -2.10
CA SER A 59 10.11 -14.47 -0.92
C SER A 59 9.83 -15.64 0.02
N GLY A 60 8.59 -16.16 0.01
CA GLY A 60 8.12 -17.18 0.96
C GLY A 60 8.02 -16.67 2.40
N ASN A 61 8.34 -15.39 2.63
CA ASN A 61 8.38 -14.74 3.94
C ASN A 61 7.57 -13.42 3.90
N PRO A 62 6.23 -13.50 3.85
CA PRO A 62 5.38 -12.32 3.91
C PRO A 62 5.66 -11.47 5.15
N ILE A 63 5.70 -10.15 4.98
CA ILE A 63 5.99 -9.21 6.05
C ILE A 63 4.68 -8.75 6.68
N VAL A 64 4.51 -9.00 7.98
CA VAL A 64 3.36 -8.51 8.75
C VAL A 64 3.57 -7.02 9.08
N PRO A 65 2.62 -6.13 8.75
CA PRO A 65 2.69 -4.73 9.12
C PRO A 65 2.75 -4.52 10.64
N ASN A 66 3.56 -3.56 11.08
CA ASN A 66 3.71 -3.18 12.50
C ASN A 66 3.53 -1.67 12.76
N ASP A 67 3.29 -0.90 11.71
CA ASP A 67 2.99 0.53 11.73
C ASP A 67 2.18 0.94 10.49
N THR A 68 1.73 2.20 10.43
CA THR A 68 0.93 2.74 9.30
C THR A 68 1.69 2.66 7.98
N GLU A 69 3.00 2.91 8.00
CA GLU A 69 3.82 2.91 6.79
C GLU A 69 3.93 1.51 6.19
N SER A 70 4.30 0.51 7.00
CA SER A 70 4.39 -0.89 6.60
C SER A 70 3.03 -1.45 6.16
N LEU A 71 1.92 -0.95 6.73
CA LEU A 71 0.57 -1.30 6.26
C LEU A 71 0.33 -0.79 4.83
N PHE A 72 0.68 0.46 4.53
CA PHE A 72 0.57 1.00 3.17
C PHE A 72 1.53 0.33 2.19
N GLN A 73 2.74 -0.03 2.61
CA GLN A 73 3.65 -0.83 1.78
C GLN A 73 3.09 -2.21 1.48
N SER A 74 2.44 -2.84 2.47
CA SER A 74 1.75 -4.11 2.28
C SER A 74 0.59 -3.99 1.28
N ILE A 75 -0.22 -2.93 1.36
CA ILE A 75 -1.27 -2.63 0.36
C ILE A 75 -0.66 -2.42 -1.03
N LYS A 76 0.44 -1.67 -1.15
CA LYS A 76 1.17 -1.47 -2.42
C LYS A 76 1.66 -2.80 -2.99
N THR A 77 2.11 -3.71 -2.12
CA THR A 77 2.54 -5.07 -2.51
C THR A 77 1.37 -5.89 -3.02
N ALA A 78 0.24 -5.97 -2.30
CA ALA A 78 -0.97 -6.65 -2.77
C ALA A 78 -1.44 -6.13 -4.13
N ARG A 79 -1.47 -4.80 -4.29
CA ARG A 79 -1.78 -4.13 -5.56
C ARG A 79 -0.81 -4.54 -6.66
N ASN A 80 0.50 -4.51 -6.40
CA ASN A 80 1.51 -4.86 -7.40
C ASN A 80 1.42 -6.34 -7.81
N ASN A 81 1.13 -7.23 -6.87
CA ASN A 81 0.93 -8.66 -7.12
C ASN A 81 -0.24 -8.92 -8.08
N LEU A 82 -1.33 -8.15 -7.98
CA LEU A 82 -2.45 -8.27 -8.90
C LEU A 82 -2.14 -7.77 -10.32
N PHE A 83 -1.33 -6.71 -10.43
CA PHE A 83 -1.01 -6.11 -11.73
C PHE A 83 0.18 -6.77 -12.45
N HIS A 84 1.04 -7.50 -11.73
CA HIS A 84 2.28 -8.09 -12.26
C HIS A 84 2.43 -9.59 -11.99
N GLY A 85 1.49 -10.20 -11.26
CA GLY A 85 1.53 -11.60 -10.88
C GLY A 85 1.16 -12.53 -12.02
N ASP A 86 1.99 -13.53 -12.21
CA ASP A 86 1.76 -14.69 -13.07
C ASP A 86 0.34 -15.26 -12.91
N LYS A 87 -0.16 -15.99 -13.92
CA LYS A 87 -1.57 -16.43 -14.10
C LYS A 87 -2.18 -17.34 -13.00
N LYS A 88 -1.62 -17.37 -11.79
CA LYS A 88 -1.95 -18.27 -10.67
C LYS A 88 -2.75 -17.60 -9.54
N HIS A 89 -3.17 -16.34 -9.69
CA HIS A 89 -3.59 -15.49 -8.58
C HIS A 89 -5.03 -14.97 -8.65
N ASP A 90 -5.95 -15.74 -9.24
CA ASP A 90 -7.38 -15.49 -9.01
C ASP A 90 -7.84 -16.36 -7.84
N ASN A 91 -7.62 -15.88 -6.62
CA ASN A 91 -8.03 -16.58 -5.40
C ASN A 91 -8.76 -15.62 -4.45
N HIS A 92 -9.67 -16.19 -3.66
CA HIS A 92 -10.49 -15.49 -2.68
C HIS A 92 -9.70 -14.57 -1.75
N ARG A 93 -8.44 -14.91 -1.43
CA ARG A 93 -7.56 -14.09 -0.58
C ARG A 93 -7.16 -12.79 -1.27
N ASP A 94 -6.88 -12.80 -2.56
CA ASP A 94 -6.48 -11.60 -3.28
C ASP A 94 -7.65 -10.60 -3.40
N THR A 95 -8.88 -11.09 -3.53
CA THR A 95 -10.09 -10.27 -3.37
C THR A 95 -10.19 -9.68 -1.97
N GLN A 96 -10.02 -10.50 -0.92
CA GLN A 96 -10.04 -10.02 0.47
C GLN A 96 -8.98 -8.95 0.75
N LEU A 97 -7.77 -9.12 0.21
CA LEU A 97 -6.70 -8.13 0.31
C LEU A 97 -7.09 -6.79 -0.33
N MET A 98 -7.80 -6.80 -1.46
CA MET A 98 -8.26 -5.58 -2.11
C MET A 98 -9.43 -4.92 -1.41
N GLU A 99 -10.41 -5.69 -0.93
CA GLU A 99 -11.51 -5.18 -0.11
C GLU A 99 -10.98 -4.53 1.16
N ALA A 100 -10.06 -5.21 1.85
CA ALA A 100 -9.38 -4.68 3.02
C ALA A 100 -8.56 -3.42 2.69
N ALA A 101 -7.87 -3.38 1.54
CA ALA A 101 -7.12 -2.19 1.12
C ALA A 101 -8.03 -0.98 0.96
N LEU A 102 -9.16 -1.16 0.27
CA LEU A 102 -10.13 -0.08 0.07
C LEU A 102 -10.72 0.40 1.40
N PHE A 103 -11.00 -0.51 2.33
CA PHE A 103 -11.43 -0.16 3.67
C PHE A 103 -10.37 0.70 4.39
N VAL A 104 -9.11 0.25 4.43
CA VAL A 104 -8.01 0.98 5.08
C VAL A 104 -7.81 2.37 4.46
N LEU A 105 -7.84 2.46 3.13
CA LEU A 105 -7.68 3.73 2.40
C LEU A 105 -8.85 4.69 2.66
N ASN A 106 -10.08 4.20 2.75
CA ASN A 106 -11.24 5.01 3.11
C ASN A 106 -11.15 5.53 4.54
N GLU A 107 -10.70 4.71 5.49
CA GLU A 107 -10.49 5.15 6.87
C GLU A 107 -9.35 6.18 6.95
N ALA A 108 -8.26 5.98 6.21
CA ALA A 108 -7.18 6.96 6.13
C ALA A 108 -7.66 8.30 5.55
N TYR A 109 -8.50 8.25 4.51
CA TYR A 109 -9.12 9.43 3.93
C TYR A 109 -10.00 10.17 4.95
N LYS A 110 -10.90 9.46 5.65
CA LYS A 110 -11.76 10.06 6.70
C LYS A 110 -10.96 10.70 7.84
N ASP A 111 -9.87 10.08 8.26
CA ASP A 111 -9.03 10.64 9.32
C ASP A 111 -8.20 11.84 8.81
N ALA A 112 -7.78 11.82 7.54
CA ALA A 112 -7.14 12.97 6.90
C ALA A 112 -8.10 14.16 6.70
N GLU A 113 -9.36 13.92 6.32
CA GLU A 113 -10.40 14.96 6.19
C GLU A 113 -10.63 15.74 7.49
N ARG A 114 -10.43 15.08 8.64
CA ARG A 114 -10.62 15.68 9.97
C ARG A 114 -9.45 16.55 10.42
N THR A 115 -8.33 16.53 9.70
CA THR A 115 -7.12 17.27 10.07
C THR A 115 -7.24 18.73 9.65
N GLU A 116 -6.80 19.65 10.52
CA GLU A 116 -6.73 21.08 10.18
C GLU A 116 -5.89 21.30 8.91
N GLY A 117 -6.45 22.02 7.94
CA GLY A 117 -5.78 22.32 6.66
C GLY A 117 -6.16 21.40 5.49
N PHE A 118 -7.00 20.38 5.68
CA PHE A 118 -7.52 19.58 4.56
C PHE A 118 -8.29 20.44 3.53
N GLU A 119 -9.20 21.29 4.01
CA GLU A 119 -9.94 22.24 3.16
C GLU A 119 -9.02 23.25 2.46
N ALA A 120 -7.97 23.71 3.15
CA ALA A 120 -6.98 24.61 2.57
C ALA A 120 -6.14 23.92 1.47
N PHE A 121 -5.82 22.63 1.66
CA PHE A 121 -5.17 21.80 0.65
C PHE A 121 -6.07 21.57 -0.57
N LEU A 122 -7.35 21.24 -0.36
CA LEU A 122 -8.32 21.10 -1.46
C LEU A 122 -8.46 22.41 -2.25
N GLY A 123 -8.57 23.55 -1.56
CA GLY A 123 -8.58 24.86 -2.20
C GLY A 123 -7.31 25.13 -3.01
N ALA A 124 -6.12 24.78 -2.49
CA ALA A 124 -4.86 24.94 -3.24
C ALA A 124 -4.80 24.07 -4.50
N MET A 125 -5.40 22.87 -4.49
CA MET A 125 -5.50 22.03 -5.69
C MET A 125 -6.50 22.58 -6.72
N GLU A 126 -7.60 23.17 -6.27
CA GLU A 126 -8.65 23.72 -7.16
C GLU A 126 -8.15 24.93 -7.97
N PHE A 127 -7.19 25.68 -7.43
CA PHE A 127 -6.59 26.85 -8.10
C PHE A 127 -5.26 26.60 -8.80
N GLY A 128 -4.78 25.34 -8.84
CA GLY A 128 -3.51 24.96 -9.46
C GLY A 128 -2.30 25.35 -8.60
N LEU A 129 -1.51 24.34 -8.23
CA LEU A 129 -0.21 24.52 -7.56
C LEU A 129 0.74 25.40 -8.39
#